data_AF-A0A846LSG9-F1
#
_entry.id   AF-A0A846LSG9-F1
#
_cell.length_a   1.000
_cell.length_b   1.000
_cell.length_c   1.000
_cell.angle_alpha   90.00
_cell.angle_beta   90.00
_cell.angle_gamma   90.00
#
_symmetry.space_group_name_H-M   'P 1'
#
loop_
_entity.id
_entity.type
_entity.pdbx_description
1 polymer ?
#
loop_
_entity_poly.entity_id
_entity_poly.type
_entity_poly.pdbx_seq_one_letter_code
_entity_poly.pdbx_strand_id
1 'polypeptide(L)' 'MLSADLQARLEAYVLESYAGGRLLREIAELVDRSQTAVRRVLDKHHVTHRPSGSRPLAER' A
#
# COMPACT_ATOMS: atom_id res chain seq x y z
N MET A 1 -18.37 15.57 -1.02
CA MET A 1 -17.07 15.76 -1.72
C MET A 1 -15.85 15.35 -0.89
N LEU A 2 -15.89 15.44 0.45
CA LEU A 2 -14.78 15.05 1.35
C LEU A 2 -14.29 13.61 1.18
N SER A 3 -15.16 12.69 0.74
CA SER A 3 -14.85 11.27 0.64
C SER A 3 -13.84 10.93 -0.47
N ALA A 4 -13.84 11.68 -1.57
CA ALA A 4 -12.93 11.43 -2.70
C ALA A 4 -11.50 11.89 -2.39
N ASP A 5 -11.35 13.03 -1.72
CA ASP A 5 -10.04 13.55 -1.28
C ASP A 5 -9.43 12.65 -0.20
N LEU A 6 -10.25 12.20 0.76
CA LEU A 6 -9.81 11.24 1.77
C LEU A 6 -9.38 9.91 1.15
N GLN A 7 -10.13 9.41 0.17
CA GLN A 7 -9.77 8.19 -0.56
C GLN A 7 -8.44 8.36 -1.31
N ALA A 8 -8.22 9.50 -1.98
CA ALA A 8 -6.96 9.77 -2.68
C ALA A 8 -5.75 9.82 -1.73
N ARG A 9 -5.90 10.45 -0.55
CA ARG A 9 -4.85 10.49 0.49
C ARG A 9 -4.54 9.09 1.05
N LEU A 10 -5.57 8.27 1.28
CA LEU A 10 -5.40 6.89 1.70
C LEU A 10 -4.66 6.07 0.65
N GLU A 11 -5.01 6.22 -0.63
CA GLU A 11 -4.33 5.54 -1.72
C GLU A 11 -2.86 5.97 -1.83
N ALA A 12 -2.57 7.27 -1.74
CA ALA A 12 -1.20 7.78 -1.72
C ALA A 12 -0.39 7.20 -0.56
N TYR A 13 -0.94 7.20 0.65
CA TYR A 13 -0.27 6.62 1.83
C TYR A 13 0.05 5.13 1.66
N VAL A 14 -0.88 4.36 1.08
CA VAL A 14 -0.67 2.94 0.77
C VAL A 14 0.51 2.75 -0.20
N LEU A 15 0.57 3.58 -1.25
CA LEU A 15 1.63 3.51 -2.26
C LEU A 15 3.00 3.87 -1.68
N GLU A 16 3.09 4.96 -0.91
CA GLU A 16 4.33 5.39 -0.25
C GLU A 16 4.82 4.36 0.76
N SER A 17 3.91 3.79 1.55
CA SER A 17 4.23 2.76 2.53
C SER A 17 4.74 1.47 1.88
N TYR A 18 4.13 1.05 0.77
CA TYR A 18 4.56 -0.13 0.02
C TYR A 18 5.91 0.10 -0.67
N ALA A 19 6.11 1.27 -1.29
CA ALA A 19 7.38 1.65 -1.90
C ALA A 19 8.50 1.76 -0.84
N GLY A 20 8.17 2.22 0.37
CA GLY A 20 9.06 2.23 1.53
C GLY A 20 9.36 0.85 2.13
N GLY A 21 8.83 -0.23 1.53
CA GLY A 21 9.17 -1.59 1.87
C GLY A 21 8.35 -2.25 2.99
N ARG A 22 7.25 -1.61 3.43
CA ARG A 22 6.32 -2.26 4.37
C ARG A 22 5.57 -3.41 3.70
N LEU A 23 5.21 -4.40 4.50
CA LEU A 23 4.39 -5.52 4.05
C LEU A 23 2.91 -5.12 3.95
N LEU A 24 2.15 -5.79 3.07
CA LEU A 24 0.71 -5.52 2.88
C LEU A 24 -0.09 -5.60 4.19
N ARG A 25 0.26 -6.54 5.08
CA ARG A 25 -0.37 -6.69 6.40
C ARG A 25 -0.14 -5.48 7.31
N GLU A 26 1.08 -4.94 7.32
CA GLU A 26 1.43 -3.80 8.16
C GLU A 26 0.70 -2.54 7.66
N ILE A 27 0.64 -2.37 6.34
CA ILE A 27 -0.10 -1.27 5.72
C ILE A 27 -1.59 -1.39 6.05
N ALA A 28 -2.16 -2.59 5.96
CA ALA A 28 -3.56 -2.87 6.25
C ALA A 28 -3.94 -2.51 7.70
N GLU A 29 -3.10 -2.88 8.67
CA GLU A 29 -3.25 -2.50 10.07
C GLU A 29 -3.18 -0.98 10.27
N LEU A 30 -2.23 -0.30 9.62
CA LEU A 30 -2.05 1.16 9.75
C LEU A 30 -3.21 1.98 9.20
N VAL A 31 -3.89 1.49 8.15
CA VAL A 31 -5.03 2.19 7.54
C VAL A 31 -6.38 1.67 8.03
N ASP A 32 -6.40 0.75 9.00
CA ASP A 32 -7.59 0.05 9.50
C ASP A 32 -8.45 -0.55 8.37
N ARG A 33 -7.79 -1.28 7.45
CA ARG A 33 -8.46 -1.97 6.33
C ARG A 33 -7.96 -3.40 6.19
N SER A 34 -8.65 -4.17 5.36
CA SER A 34 -8.20 -5.51 5.01
C SER A 34 -6.99 -5.48 4.07
N GLN A 35 -6.15 -6.51 4.14
CA GLN A 35 -5.05 -6.72 3.19
C GLN A 35 -5.53 -6.76 1.73
N THR A 36 -6.73 -7.29 1.48
CA THR A 36 -7.37 -7.28 0.16
C THR A 36 -7.66 -5.87 -0.35
N ALA A 37 -8.07 -4.94 0.54
CA ALA A 37 -8.29 -3.55 0.16
C ALA A 37 -6.98 -2.87 -0.23
N VAL A 38 -5.91 -3.09 0.53
CA VAL A 38 -4.56 -2.61 0.19
C VAL A 38 -4.10 -3.16 -1.16
N ARG A 39 -4.27 -4.48 -1.39
CA ARG A 39 -3.94 -5.11 -2.67
C ARG A 39 -4.68 -4.49 -3.85
N ARG A 40 -5.98 -4.24 -3.71
CA ARG A 40 -6.78 -3.58 -4.75
C ARG A 40 -6.29 -2.17 -5.08
N VAL A 41 -5.83 -1.41 -4.09
CA VAL A 41 -5.22 -0.10 -4.33
C VAL A 41 -3.93 -0.24 -5.15
N LEU A 42 -3.05 -1.18 -4.78
CA LEU A 42 -1.82 -1.41 -5.56
C LEU A 42 -2.12 -1.86 -7.00
N ASP A 43 -3.09 -2.76 -7.17
CA ASP A 43 -3.54 -3.24 -8.48
C ASP A 43 -4.11 -2.09 -9.33
N LYS A 44 -4.93 -1.21 -8.73
CA LYS A 44 -5.51 -0.01 -9.38
C LYS A 44 -4.43 0.93 -9.91
N HIS A 45 -3.31 1.05 -9.20
CA HIS A 45 -2.18 1.90 -9.56
C HIS A 45 -1.09 1.15 -10.35
N HIS A 46 -1.37 -0.07 -10.81
CA HIS A 46 -0.46 -0.91 -11.60
C HIS A 46 0.92 -1.10 -10.96
N VAL A 47 1.00 -1.08 -9.63
CA VAL A 47 2.26 -1.32 -8.92
C VAL A 47 2.68 -2.77 -9.17
N THR A 48 3.84 -2.95 -9.78
CA THR A 48 4.36 -4.29 -10.07
C THR A 48 4.54 -5.04 -8.74
N HIS A 49 3.78 -6.11 -8.55
CA HIS A 49 3.92 -6.98 -7.40
C HIS A 49 5.36 -7.48 -7.36
N ARG A 50 6.03 -7.20 -6.25
CA ARG A 50 7.37 -7.73 -6.08
C ARG A 50 7.32 -9.26 -6.14
N PRO A 51 8.21 -9.91 -6.90
CA PRO A 51 8.25 -11.37 -6.92
C PRO A 51 8.38 -11.88 -5.48
N SER A 52 7.47 -12.78 -5.15
CA SER A 52 7.37 -13.44 -3.85
C SER A 52 8.73 -14.03 -3.47
N GLY A 53 9.43 -13.38 -2.52
CA GLY A 53 10.72 -13.86 -2.02
C GLY A 53 11.73 -12.76 -1.68
N SER A 54 11.58 -11.54 -2.19
CA SER A 54 12.56 -10.50 -1.89
C SER A 54 12.08 -9.66 -0.69
N ARG A 55 12.92 -9.46 0.34
CA ARG A 55 12.75 -8.41 1.38
C ARG A 55 13.18 -7.06 0.82
N PRO A 56 12.42 -5.96 1.00
CA PRO A 56 12.86 -4.68 0.46
C PRO A 56 14.12 -4.33 1.20
N LEU A 57 15.15 -3.93 0.46
CA LEU A 57 16.38 -3.42 1.01
C LEU A 57 16.03 -2.11 1.71
N ALA A 58 15.66 -2.18 2.99
CA ALA A 58 15.70 -1.02 3.86
C ALA A 58 17.18 -0.83 4.25
N GLU A 59 17.97 -0.32 3.29
CA GLU A 59 19.19 0.41 3.62
C GLU A 59 18.79 1.88 3.81
N ARG A 60 18.65 2.27 5.08
CA ARG A 60 19.34 3.41 5.73
C ARG A 60 18.70 3.72 7.07
#